data_AF-A0A7S2M0M5-F1
#
_entry.id   AF-A0A7S2M0M5-F1
#
_cell.length_a   1.000
_cell.length_b   1.000
_cell.length_c   1.000
_cell.angle_alpha   90.00
_cell.angle_beta   90.00
_cell.angle_gamma   90.00
#
_symmetry.space_group_name_H-M   'P 1'
#
loop_
_entity.id
_entity.type
_entity.pdbx_description
1 polymer ?
#
loop_
_entity_poly.entity_id
_entity_poly.type
_entity_poly.pdbx_seq_one_letter_code
_entity_poly.pdbx_strand_id
1 'polypeptide(L)'
;VAPGLAAFTRVVELVVHSSSAGLPGTDAMSLPLFALGAGAESWGLVRIGRHLSNLTGEGVHVYILDTGIFAGHEEFGGRVVPTLDLTRGRGVQECQPADSECAMDRHGHGTTVASVI
;
A
#
# COMPACT_ATOMS: atom_id res chain seq x y z
N VAL A 1 -21.55 8.13 20.59
CA VAL A 1 -20.50 7.60 19.68
C VAL A 1 -19.25 7.41 20.51
N ALA A 2 -18.73 6.18 20.64
CA ALA A 2 -17.61 5.89 21.53
C ALA A 2 -16.34 6.64 21.07
N PRO A 3 -15.61 7.33 21.96
CA PRO A 3 -14.49 8.19 21.59
C PRO A 3 -13.19 7.43 21.24
N GLY A 4 -13.20 6.09 21.23
CA GLY A 4 -11.99 5.27 21.20
C GLY A 4 -11.40 4.97 19.81
N LEU A 5 -12.23 4.78 18.78
CA LEU A 5 -11.73 4.39 17.45
C LEU A 5 -11.32 5.58 16.58
N ALA A 6 -12.07 6.69 16.62
CA ALA A 6 -11.84 7.82 15.72
C ALA A 6 -10.48 8.50 15.94
N ALA A 7 -9.95 8.50 17.17
CA ALA A 7 -8.76 9.28 17.53
C ALA A 7 -7.47 8.88 16.81
N PHE A 8 -7.40 7.69 16.19
CA PHE A 8 -6.18 7.18 15.54
C PHE A 8 -6.37 6.64 14.12
N THR A 9 -7.57 6.75 13.54
CA THR A 9 -7.83 6.15 12.23
C THR A 9 -7.66 7.17 11.10
N ARG A 10 -6.84 6.82 10.12
CA ARG A 10 -6.81 7.40 8.78
C ARG A 10 -7.21 6.33 7.78
N VAL A 11 -8.02 6.71 6.80
CA VAL A 11 -8.47 5.84 5.72
C VAL A 11 -7.66 6.15 4.48
N VAL A 12 -7.15 5.09 3.86
CA VAL A 12 -6.38 5.15 2.61
C VAL A 12 -6.99 4.12 1.66
N GLU A 13 -7.15 4.51 0.42
CA GLU A 13 -7.60 3.61 -0.63
C GLU A 13 -6.40 3.19 -1.48
N LEU A 14 -6.15 1.89 -1.58
CA LEU A 14 -5.21 1.33 -2.54
C LEU A 14 -5.99 0.89 -3.77
N VAL A 15 -5.75 1.58 -4.88
CA VAL A 15 -6.30 1.33 -6.20
C VAL A 15 -5.32 0.49 -7.01
N VAL A 16 -5.70 -0.76 -7.25
CA VAL A 16 -4.90 -1.68 -8.06
C VAL A 16 -5.29 -1.52 -9.53
N HIS A 17 -4.47 -0.77 -10.26
CA HIS A 17 -4.60 -0.60 -11.70
C HIS A 17 -3.99 -1.79 -12.46
N SER A 18 -4.29 -1.92 -13.75
CA SER A 18 -3.59 -2.85 -14.64
C SER A 18 -2.11 -2.50 -14.66
N SER A 19 -1.28 -3.29 -13.99
CA SER A 19 0.16 -3.17 -14.14
C SER A 19 0.55 -3.87 -15.44
N SER A 20 0.95 -3.08 -16.46
CA SER A 20 1.63 -3.63 -17.63
C SER A 20 3.06 -4.11 -17.33
N ALA A 21 3.46 -4.15 -16.06
CA ALA A 21 4.72 -4.72 -15.61
C ALA A 21 4.51 -6.20 -15.23
N GLY A 22 4.17 -7.01 -16.22
CA GLY A 22 4.54 -8.42 -16.15
C GLY A 22 6.07 -8.48 -16.13
N LEU A 23 6.65 -9.03 -15.07
CA LEU A 23 8.03 -9.48 -15.16
C LEU A 23 8.09 -10.45 -16.35
N PRO A 24 8.95 -10.23 -17.36
CA PRO A 24 9.14 -11.23 -18.39
C PRO A 24 9.52 -12.53 -17.68
N GLY A 25 8.78 -13.60 -17.95
CA GLY A 25 9.11 -14.93 -17.46
C GLY A 25 10.52 -15.25 -17.92
N THR A 26 11.50 -15.07 -17.04
CA THR A 26 12.86 -15.51 -17.29
C THR A 26 12.97 -16.92 -16.78
N ASP A 27 13.15 -17.84 -17.72
CA ASP A 27 13.66 -19.18 -17.49
C ASP A 27 14.76 -19.13 -16.41
N ALA A 28 14.58 -19.95 -15.39
CA ALA A 28 15.50 -20.06 -14.27
C ALA A 28 16.86 -20.55 -14.77
N MET A 29 17.81 -19.66 -15.03
CA MET A 29 19.24 -20.00 -15.06
C MET A 29 20.14 -18.79 -14.81
N SER A 30 20.77 -18.80 -13.64
CA SER A 30 22.02 -18.12 -13.29
C SER A 30 21.99 -16.59 -13.21
N LEU A 31 21.64 -16.06 -12.02
CA LEU A 31 21.97 -14.69 -11.63
C LEU A 31 22.88 -14.70 -10.39
N PRO A 32 23.90 -13.82 -10.33
CA PRO A 32 24.83 -13.76 -9.21
C PRO A 32 24.16 -13.26 -7.93
N LEU A 33 24.69 -13.66 -6.77
CA LEU A 33 24.19 -13.37 -5.42
C LEU A 33 23.94 -11.87 -5.14
N PHE A 34 24.57 -10.97 -5.89
CA PHE A 34 24.44 -9.51 -5.76
C PHE A 34 23.25 -8.91 -6.55
N ALA A 35 22.55 -9.71 -7.36
CA ALA A 35 21.36 -9.27 -8.11
C ALA A 35 20.04 -9.44 -7.31
N LEU A 36 20.09 -9.84 -6.04
CA LEU A 36 18.93 -10.07 -5.17
C LEU A 36 18.43 -8.79 -4.47
N GLY A 37 18.51 -7.64 -5.14
CA GLY A 37 18.39 -6.33 -4.48
C GLY A 37 17.05 -5.59 -4.62
N ALA A 38 16.29 -5.80 -5.68
CA ALA A 38 15.02 -5.12 -5.91
C ALA A 38 14.19 -5.92 -6.90
N GLY A 39 13.15 -6.63 -6.44
CA GLY A 39 12.23 -7.37 -7.30
C GLY A 39 11.93 -8.80 -6.88
N ALA A 40 12.56 -9.33 -5.83
CA ALA A 40 12.14 -10.60 -5.23
C ALA A 40 10.93 -10.36 -4.31
N GLU A 41 9.84 -11.10 -4.52
CA GLU A 41 8.69 -11.09 -3.61
C GLU A 41 9.14 -11.36 -2.17
N SER A 42 8.49 -10.69 -1.21
CA SER A 42 8.78 -10.94 0.21
C SER A 42 8.52 -12.41 0.57
N TRP A 43 9.29 -12.95 1.52
CA TRP A 43 9.13 -14.34 1.96
C TRP A 43 7.68 -14.66 2.34
N GLY A 44 6.96 -13.71 2.95
CA GLY A 44 5.56 -13.86 3.32
C GLY A 44 4.64 -14.08 2.11
N LEU A 45 4.81 -13.30 1.04
CA LEU A 45 4.05 -13.45 -0.21
C LEU A 45 4.36 -14.79 -0.89
N VAL A 46 5.63 -15.19 -0.91
CA VAL A 46 6.05 -16.50 -1.41
C VAL A 46 5.40 -17.62 -0.57
N ARG A 47 5.38 -17.48 0.76
CA ARG A 47 4.86 -18.49 1.68
C ARG A 47 3.37 -18.77 1.52
N ILE A 48 2.58 -17.75 1.16
CA ILE A 48 1.14 -17.88 0.87
C ILE A 48 0.83 -18.23 -0.59
N GLY A 49 1.86 -18.42 -1.44
CA GLY A 49 1.70 -18.83 -2.82
C GLY A 49 1.27 -17.70 -3.77
N ARG A 50 1.59 -16.43 -3.47
CA ARG A 50 1.28 -15.29 -4.36
C ARG A 50 1.83 -15.50 -5.77
N HIS A 51 3.10 -15.88 -5.88
CA HIS A 51 3.79 -16.24 -7.11
C HIS A 51 3.15 -17.39 -7.91
N LEU A 52 2.23 -18.17 -7.32
CA LEU A 52 1.51 -19.26 -8.01
C LEU A 52 0.19 -18.77 -8.64
N SER A 53 -0.22 -17.53 -8.37
CA SER A 53 -1.49 -16.95 -8.86
C SER A 53 -1.23 -15.95 -9.98
N ASN A 54 -1.98 -16.08 -11.07
CA ASN A 54 -1.98 -15.11 -12.17
C ASN A 54 -2.94 -13.92 -11.92
N LEU A 55 -3.68 -13.92 -10.80
CA LEU A 55 -4.56 -12.81 -10.46
C LEU A 55 -3.73 -11.61 -10.00
N THR A 56 -3.87 -10.47 -10.65
CA THR A 56 -3.12 -9.25 -10.31
C THR A 56 -3.78 -8.44 -9.20
N GLY A 57 -5.10 -8.61 -9.02
CA GLY A 57 -5.93 -7.74 -8.19
C GLY A 57 -6.42 -6.50 -8.95
N GLU A 58 -6.20 -6.41 -10.26
CA GLU A 58 -6.70 -5.30 -11.08
C GLU A 58 -8.21 -5.08 -10.90
N GLY A 59 -8.60 -3.82 -10.68
CA GLY A 59 -9.99 -3.44 -10.42
C GLY A 59 -10.44 -3.68 -8.98
N VAL A 60 -9.57 -4.18 -8.10
CA VAL A 60 -9.82 -4.28 -6.67
C VAL A 60 -9.36 -3.01 -5.97
N HIS A 61 -10.19 -2.54 -5.06
CA HIS A 61 -9.92 -1.42 -4.17
C HIS A 61 -9.79 -1.95 -2.74
N VAL A 62 -8.70 -1.62 -2.05
CA VAL A 62 -8.48 -2.01 -0.66
C VAL A 62 -8.45 -0.76 0.22
N TYR A 63 -9.31 -0.73 1.24
CA TYR A 63 -9.37 0.39 2.18
C TYR A 63 -8.64 0.03 3.47
N ILE A 64 -7.63 0.81 3.81
CA ILE A 64 -6.75 0.60 4.96
C ILE A 64 -7.09 1.64 6.03
N LEU A 65 -7.52 1.16 7.20
CA LEU A 65 -7.86 1.98 8.36
C LEU A 65 -6.72 1.87 9.39
N ASP A 66 -5.76 2.79 9.34
CA ASP A 66 -4.51 2.67 10.10
C ASP A 66 -3.93 4.06 10.45
N THR A 67 -2.62 4.19 10.65
CA THR A 67 -1.93 5.42 11.06
C THR A 67 -1.75 6.44 9.94
N GLY A 68 -2.10 6.09 8.70
CA GLY A 68 -1.97 6.91 7.49
C GLY A 68 -1.20 6.21 6.37
N ILE A 69 -0.79 6.96 5.36
CA ILE A 69 0.12 6.50 4.30
C ILE A 69 1.19 7.55 3.97
N PHE A 70 2.41 7.12 3.64
CA PHE A 70 3.35 7.94 2.88
C PHE A 70 3.18 7.68 1.38
N ALA A 71 2.27 8.41 0.74
CA ALA A 71 1.92 8.22 -0.67
C ALA A 71 3.06 8.53 -1.66
N GLY A 72 4.09 9.25 -1.22
CA GLY A 72 5.26 9.58 -2.03
C GLY A 72 6.29 8.45 -2.19
N HIS A 73 6.08 7.28 -1.58
CA HIS A 73 6.98 6.14 -1.72
C HIS A 73 6.87 5.53 -3.13
N GLU A 74 8.00 5.28 -3.77
CA GLU A 74 8.07 4.79 -5.17
C GLU A 74 7.35 3.44 -5.37
N GLU A 75 7.35 2.57 -4.37
CA GLU A 75 6.67 1.26 -4.40
C GLU A 75 5.16 1.34 -4.63
N PHE A 76 4.52 2.43 -4.16
CA PHE A 76 3.10 2.58 -4.38
C PHE A 76 2.80 3.00 -5.82
N GLY A 77 3.72 3.67 -6.51
CA GLY A 77 3.56 4.03 -7.92
C GLY A 77 2.26 4.78 -8.22
N GLY A 78 1.74 5.55 -7.26
CA GLY A 78 0.45 6.25 -7.36
C GLY A 78 -0.80 5.39 -7.12
N ARG A 79 -0.66 4.11 -6.72
CA ARG A 79 -1.79 3.23 -6.37
C ARG A 79 -2.52 3.68 -5.10
N VAL A 80 -1.85 4.37 -4.18
CA VAL A 80 -2.45 4.79 -2.91
C VAL A 80 -3.04 6.19 -3.02
N VAL A 81 -4.26 6.35 -2.51
CA VAL A 81 -5.00 7.60 -2.42
C VAL A 81 -5.29 7.86 -0.94
N PRO A 82 -4.69 8.89 -0.31
CA PRO A 82 -5.11 9.34 1.01
C PRO A 82 -6.56 9.84 0.92
N THR A 83 -7.50 9.22 1.64
CA THR A 83 -8.93 9.53 1.51
C THR A 83 -9.51 10.28 2.71
N LEU A 84 -9.34 9.77 3.93
CA LEU A 84 -9.92 10.38 5.14
C LEU A 84 -8.91 10.44 6.30
N ASP A 85 -8.95 11.52 7.07
CA ASP A 85 -8.28 11.63 8.38
C ASP A 85 -9.33 11.83 9.48
N LEU A 86 -9.49 10.83 10.36
CA LEU A 86 -10.44 10.88 11.48
C LEU A 86 -9.78 11.35 12.79
N THR A 87 -8.46 11.56 12.78
CA THR A 87 -7.67 11.87 13.98
C THR A 87 -7.60 13.36 14.26
N ARG A 88 -7.94 14.20 13.27
CA ARG A 88 -8.00 15.65 13.44
C ARG A 88 -9.24 15.98 14.28
N GLY A 89 -9.05 16.70 15.39
CA GLY A 89 -10.01 16.88 16.49
C GLY A 89 -11.35 17.57 16.19
N ARG A 90 -11.86 17.54 14.96
CA ARG A 90 -13.15 18.09 14.53
C ARG A 90 -14.03 17.10 13.74
N GLY A 91 -13.68 15.83 13.65
CA GLY A 91 -14.47 14.81 12.95
C GLY A 91 -13.79 14.30 11.68
N VAL A 92 -14.59 13.84 10.71
CA VAL A 92 -14.09 13.29 9.44
C VAL A 92 -13.55 14.41 8.56
N GLN A 93 -12.24 14.38 8.25
CA GLN A 93 -11.65 15.23 7.21
C GLN A 93 -11.46 14.41 5.94
N GLU A 94 -12.08 14.83 4.84
CA GLU A 94 -11.77 14.29 3.51
C GLU A 94 -10.50 14.95 2.96
N CYS A 95 -9.56 14.13 2.49
CA CYS A 95 -8.29 14.59 1.98
C CYS A 95 -8.44 15.18 0.58
N GLN A 96 -7.96 16.40 0.41
CA GLN A 96 -7.88 17.00 -0.92
C GLN A 96 -6.70 16.38 -1.69
N PRO A 97 -6.79 16.19 -3.02
CA PRO A 97 -5.73 15.54 -3.80
C PRO A 97 -4.33 16.16 -3.66
N ALA A 98 -4.25 17.45 -3.32
CA ALA A 98 -3.00 18.18 -3.13
C ALA A 98 -2.57 18.33 -1.66
N ASP A 99 -3.37 17.85 -0.69
CA ASP A 99 -3.04 17.93 0.73
C ASP A 99 -2.13 16.75 1.13
N SER A 100 -0.82 16.97 1.04
CA SER A 100 0.18 15.98 1.44
C SER A 100 0.19 15.68 2.94
N GLU A 101 -0.41 16.53 3.77
CA GLU A 101 -0.48 16.36 5.23
C GLU A 101 -1.71 15.56 5.68
N CYS A 102 -2.77 15.54 4.87
CA CYS A 102 -3.97 14.77 5.18
C CYS A 102 -3.69 13.28 5.06
N ALA A 103 -4.13 12.52 6.06
CA ALA A 103 -3.86 11.09 6.17
C ALA A 103 -2.37 10.69 6.06
N MET A 104 -1.44 11.63 6.27
CA MET A 104 -0.01 11.35 6.28
C MET A 104 0.33 10.37 7.40
N ASP A 105 1.05 9.31 7.07
CA ASP A 105 1.58 8.38 8.07
C ASP A 105 2.75 9.01 8.83
N ARG A 106 2.56 9.19 10.14
CA ARG A 106 3.60 9.68 11.05
C ARG A 106 4.16 8.59 11.98
N HIS A 107 3.66 7.36 11.84
CA HIS A 107 4.09 6.21 12.63
C HIS A 107 4.81 5.16 11.77
N GLY A 108 4.42 5.02 10.50
CA GLY A 108 4.94 4.02 9.57
C GLY A 108 4.17 2.70 9.57
N HIS A 109 3.22 2.50 10.49
CA HIS A 109 2.46 1.26 10.59
C HIS A 109 1.53 1.10 9.38
N GLY A 110 0.75 2.12 9.05
CA GLY A 110 -0.16 2.11 7.91
C GLY A 110 0.55 1.98 6.57
N THR A 111 1.71 2.63 6.42
CA THR A 111 2.57 2.48 5.23
C THR A 111 3.09 1.04 5.09
N THR A 112 3.50 0.41 6.20
CA THR A 112 3.93 -0.99 6.21
C THR A 112 2.78 -1.95 5.91
N VAL A 113 1.58 -1.67 6.42
CA VAL A 113 0.38 -2.47 6.10
C VAL A 113 0.06 -2.34 4.61
N ALA A 114 0.16 -1.14 4.04
CA ALA A 114 -0.11 -0.90 2.62
C ALA A 114 0.92 -1.56 1.69
N SER A 115 2.19 -1.68 2.09
CA SER A 115 3.23 -2.24 1.22
C SER A 115 3.10 -3.74 0.98
N VAL A 116 2.46 -4.47 1.90
CA VAL A 116 2.26 -5.92 1.76
C VAL A 116 0.97 -6.30 1.02
N ILE A 117 0.29 -5.31 0.41
CA ILE A 117 -0.95 -5.46 -0.36
C ILE A 117 -0.67 -5.19 -1.85
#